data_AF-A0A0U1PQQ1-F1
#
_entry.id   AF-A0A0U1PQQ1-F1
#
_cell.length_a   1.000
_cell.length_b   1.000
_cell.length_c   1.000
_cell.angle_alpha   90.00
_cell.angle_beta   90.00
_cell.angle_gamma   90.00
#
_symmetry.space_group_name_H-M   'P 1'
#
loop_
_entity.id
_entity.type
_entity.pdbx_description
1 polymer ?
#
loop_
_entity_poly.entity_id
_entity_poly.type
_entity_poly.pdbx_seq_one_letter_code
_entity_poly.pdbx_strand_id
1 'polypeptide(L)'
;MGLVRKAAGIALYRMLQEATTKSLRHGSPEAPLDVTLRCEAERLVLTVRNSRHENPLSAPGTGHGLIGMHERAALVGGDLTAGPEGGDFVVEARLPATPTTASVPTQALGPDLLPGDRGPEGNPAFSLLPAASRAPRPPPRDSGATR
;
A
#
# COMPACT_ATOMS: atom_id res chain seq x y z
N MET A 1 10.11 5.21 -24.06
CA MET A 1 11.07 4.82 -23.00
C MET A 1 11.06 5.67 -21.71
N GLY A 2 10.59 6.93 -21.69
CA GLY A 2 10.63 7.77 -20.48
C GLY A 2 9.49 7.60 -19.47
N LEU A 3 8.38 6.95 -19.87
CA LEU A 3 7.17 6.89 -19.04
C LEU A 3 7.31 5.96 -17.83
N VAL A 4 7.95 4.79 -17.99
CA VAL A 4 8.14 3.83 -16.88
C VAL A 4 9.05 4.40 -15.79
N ARG A 5 10.16 5.06 -16.16
CA ARG A 5 11.01 5.76 -15.19
C ARG A 5 10.28 6.90 -14.46
N LYS A 6 9.42 7.65 -15.15
CA LYS A 6 8.59 8.68 -14.51
C LYS A 6 7.58 8.07 -13.54
N ALA A 7 6.90 7.00 -13.93
CA ALA A 7 5.94 6.29 -13.08
C ALA A 7 6.60 5.70 -11.83
N ALA A 8 7.76 5.05 -11.99
CA ALA A 8 8.55 4.53 -10.86
C ALA A 8 8.99 5.65 -9.90
N GLY A 9 9.42 6.81 -10.41
CA GLY A 9 9.77 7.96 -9.58
C GLY A 9 8.59 8.51 -8.76
N ILE A 10 7.40 8.60 -9.37
CA ILE A 10 6.18 9.03 -8.66
C ILE A 10 5.78 7.99 -7.60
N ALA A 11 5.85 6.70 -7.93
CA ALA A 11 5.56 5.61 -6.99
C ALA A 11 6.50 5.65 -5.79
N LEU A 12 7.82 5.78 -6.01
CA LEU A 12 8.84 5.95 -4.96
C LEU A 12 8.53 7.13 -4.05
N TYR A 13 8.24 8.30 -4.64
CA TYR A 13 7.93 9.49 -3.86
C TYR A 13 6.72 9.29 -2.95
N ARG A 14 5.66 8.64 -3.45
CA ARG A 14 4.46 8.34 -2.66
C ARG A 14 4.70 7.29 -1.59
N MET A 15 5.54 6.29 -1.84
CA MET A 15 5.95 5.31 -0.84
C MET A 15 6.76 5.97 0.27
N LEU A 16 7.75 6.81 -0.09
CA LEU A 16 8.54 7.56 0.87
C LEU A 16 7.66 8.47 1.73
N GLN A 17 6.74 9.23 1.12
CA GLN A 17 5.80 10.08 1.89
C GLN A 17 5.00 9.28 2.90
N GLU A 18 4.39 8.18 2.49
CA GLU A 18 3.56 7.36 3.37
C GLU A 18 4.41 6.68 4.47
N ALA A 19 5.59 6.17 4.12
CA ALA A 19 6.53 5.57 5.07
C ALA A 19 7.04 6.58 6.10
N THR A 20 7.44 7.78 5.68
CA THR A 20 7.84 8.87 6.58
C THR A 20 6.68 9.28 7.49
N THR A 21 5.48 9.42 6.95
CA THR A 21 4.33 9.84 7.77
C THR A 21 3.93 8.75 8.77
N LYS A 22 4.05 7.47 8.41
CA LYS A 22 3.89 6.34 9.35
C LYS A 22 4.97 6.36 10.43
N SER A 23 6.22 6.62 10.06
CA SER A 23 7.35 6.69 11.00
C SER A 23 7.16 7.82 12.00
N LEU A 24 6.73 9.01 11.57
CA LEU A 24 6.45 10.13 12.46
C LEU A 24 5.27 9.87 13.41
N ARG A 25 4.29 9.06 12.98
CA ARG A 25 3.10 8.73 13.80
C ARG A 25 3.32 7.60 14.80
N HIS A 26 4.20 6.65 14.47
CA HIS A 26 4.31 5.37 15.19
C HIS A 26 5.74 5.01 15.61
N GLY A 27 6.75 5.71 15.10
CA GLY A 27 8.14 5.51 15.44
C GLY A 27 8.51 6.15 16.77
N SER A 28 9.66 5.75 17.30
CA SER A 28 10.23 6.36 18.49
C SER A 28 10.64 7.80 18.19
N PRO A 29 10.16 8.81 18.95
CA PRO A 29 10.40 10.23 18.65
C PRO A 29 11.88 10.65 18.80
N GLU A 30 12.66 9.88 19.57
CA GLU A 30 14.07 10.14 19.82
C GLU A 30 15.01 9.38 18.86
N ALA A 31 14.46 8.49 18.04
CA ALA A 31 15.24 7.69 17.10
C ALA A 31 15.27 8.34 15.70
N PRO A 32 16.40 8.26 14.98
CA PRO A 32 16.47 8.74 13.61
C PRO A 32 15.56 7.92 12.68
N LEU A 33 15.15 8.56 11.59
CA LEU A 33 14.54 7.90 10.44
C LEU A 33 15.61 7.69 9.37
N ASP A 34 15.98 6.44 9.12
CA ASP A 34 16.97 6.08 8.11
C ASP A 34 16.29 5.84 6.77
N VAL A 35 16.70 6.59 5.75
CA VAL A 35 16.20 6.47 4.38
C VAL A 35 17.36 6.24 3.43
N THR A 36 17.34 5.13 2.71
CA THR A 36 18.34 4.79 1.69
C THR A 36 17.67 4.57 0.35
N LEU A 37 18.21 5.17 -0.72
CA LEU A 37 17.86 4.87 -2.09
C LEU A 37 19.10 4.34 -2.82
N ARG A 38 19.03 3.10 -3.29
CA ARG A 38 20.08 2.48 -4.11
C ARG A 38 19.61 2.36 -5.55
N CYS A 39 20.47 2.76 -6.49
CA CYS A 39 20.29 2.49 -7.90
C CYS A 39 21.16 1.28 -8.27
N GLU A 40 20.52 0.15 -8.49
CA GLU A 40 21.14 -1.06 -9.03
C GLU A 40 20.93 -1.10 -10.54
N ALA A 41 21.57 -2.04 -11.25
CA ALA A 41 21.60 -2.06 -12.72
C ALA A 41 20.20 -1.98 -13.36
N GLU A 42 19.21 -2.69 -12.80
CA GLU A 42 17.83 -2.73 -13.32
C GLU A 42 16.77 -2.35 -12.27
N ARG A 43 17.19 -1.95 -11.06
CA ARG A 43 16.30 -1.74 -9.92
C ARG A 43 16.60 -0.45 -9.19
N LEU A 44 15.55 0.19 -8.68
CA LEU A 44 15.59 1.24 -7.67
C LEU A 44 15.13 0.60 -6.37
N VAL A 45 15.99 0.61 -5.35
CA VAL A 45 15.70 0.03 -4.04
C VAL A 45 15.61 1.14 -3.00
N LEU A 46 14.41 1.39 -2.50
CA LEU A 46 14.15 2.31 -1.40
C LEU A 46 13.99 1.52 -0.11
N THR A 47 14.77 1.84 0.90
CA THR A 47 14.63 1.30 2.26
C THR A 47 14.34 2.46 3.21
N VAL A 48 13.28 2.35 3.99
CA VAL A 48 12.92 3.28 5.08
C VAL A 48 12.90 2.46 6.37
N ARG A 49 13.76 2.81 7.32
CA ARG A 49 13.90 2.13 8.62
C ARG A 49 13.68 3.13 9.74
N ASN A 50 12.83 2.77 10.69
CA ASN A 50 12.60 3.58 11.88
C ASN A 50 12.51 2.69 13.12
N SER A 51 13.07 3.14 14.24
CA SER A 51 12.89 2.42 15.50
C SER A 51 11.44 2.45 15.94
N ARG A 52 10.98 1.29 16.43
CA ARG A 52 9.61 1.11 16.88
C ARG A 52 9.50 1.60 18.31
N HIS A 53 8.43 2.31 18.60
CA HIS A 53 8.08 2.61 19.98
C HIS A 53 7.56 1.32 20.63
N GLU A 54 8.09 0.94 21.79
CA GLU A 54 7.66 -0.25 22.55
C GLU A 54 6.29 -0.06 23.24
N ASN A 55 5.38 0.76 22.68
CA ASN A 55 4.08 0.96 23.32
C ASN A 55 3.04 -0.04 22.78
N PRO A 56 2.67 -1.10 23.53
CA PRO A 56 1.69 -2.10 23.12
C PRO A 56 0.26 -1.55 22.92
N LEU A 57 0.00 -0.28 23.30
CA LEU A 57 -1.31 0.37 23.17
C LEU A 57 -1.51 1.13 21.85
N SER A 58 -0.53 1.16 20.94
CA SER A 58 -0.73 1.72 19.60
C SER A 58 -1.64 0.78 18.80
N ALA A 59 -2.93 1.13 18.72
CA ALA A 59 -3.92 0.39 17.94
C ALA A 59 -3.38 0.11 16.52
N PRO A 60 -3.64 -1.08 15.94
CA PRO A 60 -3.25 -1.36 14.57
C PRO A 60 -3.85 -0.28 13.67
N GLY A 61 -3.00 0.59 13.12
CA GLY A 61 -3.41 1.50 12.07
C GLY A 61 -4.09 0.67 10.97
N THR A 62 -5.09 1.23 10.30
CA THR A 62 -6.07 0.52 9.46
C THR A 62 -5.53 -0.29 8.27
N GLY A 63 -4.21 -0.55 8.16
CA GLY A 63 -3.59 -1.39 7.13
C GLY A 63 -3.55 -0.75 5.74
N HIS A 64 -4.48 0.16 5.45
CA HIS A 64 -4.67 0.80 4.15
C HIS A 64 -3.41 1.48 3.60
N GLY A 65 -2.60 2.10 4.47
CA GLY A 65 -1.36 2.76 4.04
C GLY A 65 -0.33 1.78 3.47
N LEU A 66 -0.21 0.57 4.06
CA LEU A 66 0.69 -0.47 3.55
C LEU A 66 0.12 -1.10 2.27
N ILE A 67 -1.18 -1.43 2.26
CA ILE A 67 -1.86 -1.98 1.08
C ILE A 67 -1.67 -1.06 -0.12
N GLY A 68 -1.95 0.24 0.03
CA GLY A 68 -1.76 1.20 -1.05
C GLY A 68 -0.30 1.33 -1.50
N MET A 69 0.67 1.14 -0.61
CA MET A 69 2.09 1.10 -1.00
C MET A 69 2.42 -0.15 -1.82
N HIS A 70 1.92 -1.33 -1.44
CA HIS A 70 2.07 -2.56 -2.22
C HIS A 70 1.41 -2.44 -3.60
N GLU A 71 0.18 -1.94 -3.67
CA GLU A 71 -0.53 -1.73 -4.94
C GLU A 71 0.26 -0.81 -5.87
N ARG A 72 0.78 0.31 -5.34
CA ARG A 72 1.61 1.24 -6.14
C ARG A 72 2.90 0.61 -6.65
N ALA A 73 3.54 -0.26 -5.88
CA ALA A 73 4.74 -0.98 -6.32
C ALA A 73 4.38 -1.93 -7.47
N ALA A 74 3.30 -2.71 -7.31
CA ALA A 74 2.80 -3.63 -8.32
C ALA A 74 2.43 -2.91 -9.63
N LEU A 75 1.80 -1.73 -9.55
CA LEU A 75 1.41 -0.93 -10.71
C LEU A 75 2.58 -0.52 -11.62
N VAL A 76 3.80 -0.49 -11.09
CA VAL A 76 5.01 -0.18 -11.87
C VAL A 76 5.92 -1.40 -12.09
N GLY A 77 5.43 -2.61 -11.81
CA GLY A 77 6.19 -3.85 -11.98
C GLY A 77 7.27 -4.07 -10.92
N GLY A 78 7.10 -3.46 -9.74
CA GLY A 78 7.96 -3.65 -8.58
C GLY A 78 7.27 -4.39 -7.45
N ASP A 79 7.99 -4.55 -6.35
CA ASP A 79 7.51 -5.19 -5.13
C ASP A 79 7.82 -4.32 -3.91
N LEU A 80 7.16 -4.63 -2.80
CA LEU A 80 7.34 -3.96 -1.53
C LEU A 80 7.21 -4.97 -0.40
N THR A 81 8.05 -4.83 0.62
CA THR A 81 7.94 -5.52 1.90
C THR A 81 7.86 -4.50 3.03
N ALA A 82 7.11 -4.83 4.08
CA ALA A 82 6.97 -3.96 5.24
C ALA A 82 6.77 -4.81 6.50
N GLY A 83 7.59 -4.60 7.52
CA GLY A 83 7.49 -5.38 8.75
C GLY A 83 8.52 -5.01 9.82
N PRO A 84 8.39 -5.59 11.02
CA PRO A 84 9.39 -5.45 12.05
C PRO A 84 10.68 -6.22 11.69
N GLU A 85 11.82 -5.60 11.93
CA GLU A 85 13.15 -6.22 11.86
C GLU A 85 13.94 -5.84 13.12
N GLY A 86 13.98 -6.76 14.08
CA GLY A 86 14.52 -6.47 15.41
C GLY A 86 13.70 -5.38 16.12
N GLY A 87 14.39 -4.34 16.60
CA GLY A 87 13.75 -3.17 17.23
C GLY A 87 13.13 -2.17 16.25
N ASP A 88 13.32 -2.37 14.96
CA ASP A 88 12.94 -1.41 13.93
C ASP A 88 11.74 -1.89 13.10
N PHE A 89 11.09 -0.96 12.42
CA PHE A 89 10.14 -1.24 11.36
C PHE A 89 10.79 -0.83 10.04
N VAL A 90 10.75 -1.72 9.07
CA VAL A 90 11.42 -1.55 7.79
C VAL A 90 10.40 -1.66 6.68
N VAL A 91 10.43 -0.67 5.78
CA VAL A 91 9.73 -0.69 4.49
C VAL A 91 10.79 -0.73 3.41
N GLU A 92 10.77 -1.77 2.58
CA GLU A 92 11.65 -1.89 1.42
C GLU A 92 10.83 -2.01 0.14
N ALA A 93 11.06 -1.11 -0.81
CA ALA A 93 10.44 -1.10 -2.14
C ALA A 93 11.50 -1.34 -3.22
N ARG A 94 11.21 -2.24 -4.16
CA ARG A 94 12.09 -2.60 -5.27
C ARG A 94 11.36 -2.36 -6.59
N LEU A 95 11.71 -1.29 -7.30
CA LEU A 95 11.03 -0.90 -8.54
C LEU A 95 11.98 -1.05 -9.74
N PRO A 96 11.47 -1.31 -10.95
CA PRO A 96 12.30 -1.30 -12.16
C PRO A 96 12.95 0.08 -12.42
N ALA A 97 14.27 0.11 -12.64
CA ALA A 97 15.01 1.32 -13.03
C ALA A 97 14.93 1.59 -14.55
N THR A 98 14.62 0.54 -15.32
CA THR A 98 14.36 0.55 -16.76
C THR A 98 13.03 -0.17 -17.00
N PRO A 99 12.32 0.10 -18.11
CA PRO A 99 11.15 -0.70 -18.46
C PRO A 99 11.58 -2.17 -18.58
N THR A 100 11.14 -3.01 -17.65
CA THR A 100 11.20 -4.45 -17.83
C THR A 100 10.34 -4.78 -19.04
N THR A 101 10.95 -5.23 -20.12
CA THR A 101 10.22 -5.99 -21.13
C THR A 101 9.77 -7.25 -20.41
N ALA A 102 8.53 -7.26 -19.91
CA ALA A 102 7.96 -8.47 -19.35
C ALA A 102 7.95 -9.51 -20.47
N SER A 103 8.86 -10.48 -20.41
CA SER A 103 8.60 -11.77 -21.05
C SER A 103 7.47 -12.36 -20.24
N VAL A 104 6.25 -12.25 -20.77
CA VAL A 104 5.16 -13.12 -20.32
C VAL A 104 5.72 -14.53 -20.50
N PRO A 105 5.84 -15.37 -19.46
CA PRO A 105 6.05 -16.78 -19.70
C PRO A 105 4.88 -17.22 -20.55
N THR A 106 5.13 -17.46 -21.84
CA THR A 106 4.22 -18.22 -22.68
C THR A 106 4.14 -19.58 -22.02
N GLN A 107 3.20 -19.74 -21.09
CA GLN A 107 2.71 -21.05 -20.75
C GLN A 107 2.26 -21.62 -22.07
N ALA A 108 2.99 -22.62 -22.55
CA ALA A 108 2.73 -23.27 -23.80
C ALA A 108 1.25 -23.63 -23.84
N LEU A 109 0.54 -23.05 -24.82
CA LEU A 109 -0.73 -23.57 -25.28
C LEU A 109 -0.50 -25.03 -25.65
N GLY A 110 -0.76 -25.94 -24.73
CA GLY A 110 -0.89 -27.36 -25.03
C GLY A 110 -2.19 -27.55 -25.80
N PRO A 111 -2.17 -28.12 -27.01
CA PRO A 111 -3.39 -28.44 -27.74
C PRO A 111 -3.90 -29.79 -27.24
N ASP A 112 -4.63 -29.80 -26.12
CA ASP A 112 -5.66 -30.81 -25.88
C ASP A 112 -6.34 -30.56 -24.54
N LEU A 113 -7.63 -30.19 -24.60
CA LEU A 113 -8.70 -30.55 -23.66
C LEU A 113 -9.99 -29.82 -24.09
N LEU A 114 -10.68 -30.37 -25.08
CA LEU A 114 -12.14 -30.34 -25.06
C LEU A 114 -12.59 -31.58 -24.29
N PRO A 115 -13.45 -31.42 -23.28
CA PRO A 115 -14.78 -31.97 -23.46
C PRO A 115 -15.90 -31.13 -22.82
N GLY A 116 -17.02 -31.07 -23.53
CA GLY A 116 -18.33 -31.29 -22.93
C GLY A 116 -19.04 -30.08 -22.32
N ASP A 117 -19.94 -29.54 -23.12
CA ASP A 117 -21.11 -28.74 -22.74
C ASP A 117 -21.82 -29.26 -21.47
N ARG A 118 -21.85 -28.46 -20.40
CA ARG A 118 -22.84 -28.53 -19.31
C ARG A 118 -22.98 -27.19 -18.57
N GLY A 119 -24.03 -26.45 -18.93
CA GLY A 119 -25.03 -25.89 -17.99
C GLY A 119 -24.68 -24.65 -17.13
N PRO A 120 -25.55 -23.63 -17.07
CA PRO A 120 -25.35 -22.45 -16.24
C PRO A 120 -25.97 -22.67 -14.84
N GLU A 121 -25.17 -22.79 -13.80
CA GLU A 121 -25.67 -22.76 -12.42
C GLU A 121 -24.83 -21.85 -11.51
N GLY A 122 -25.46 -20.76 -11.07
CA GLY A 122 -25.34 -20.26 -9.70
C GLY A 122 -24.12 -19.42 -9.33
N ASN A 123 -24.12 -18.14 -9.71
CA ASN A 123 -23.42 -17.09 -8.95
C ASN A 123 -24.41 -16.44 -7.96
N PRO A 124 -24.41 -16.80 -6.66
CA PRO A 124 -25.13 -16.00 -5.68
C PRO A 124 -24.25 -14.82 -5.24
N ALA A 125 -24.56 -13.67 -5.82
CA ALA A 125 -24.57 -12.36 -5.18
C ALA A 125 -23.42 -12.00 -4.21
N PHE A 126 -22.46 -11.21 -4.70
CA PHE A 126 -21.76 -10.23 -3.88
C PHE A 126 -22.80 -9.17 -3.46
N SER A 127 -23.39 -9.35 -2.28
CA SER A 127 -24.39 -8.43 -1.74
C SER A 127 -23.74 -7.10 -1.37
N LEU A 128 -23.87 -6.12 -2.25
CA LEU A 128 -23.65 -4.71 -1.99
C LEU A 128 -24.64 -4.25 -0.91
N LEU A 129 -24.16 -4.03 0.31
CA LEU A 129 -24.92 -3.24 1.29
C LEU A 129 -24.81 -1.75 0.93
N PRO A 130 -25.92 -1.02 0.82
CA PRO A 130 -25.88 0.42 0.60
C PRO A 130 -25.51 1.16 1.89
N ALA A 131 -24.80 2.28 1.72
CA ALA A 131 -24.49 3.24 2.76
C ALA A 131 -25.77 3.81 3.39
N ALA A 132 -25.98 3.57 4.69
CA ALA A 132 -26.97 4.29 5.47
C ALA A 132 -26.37 5.59 6.01
N SER A 133 -26.69 6.67 5.31
CA SER A 133 -26.67 8.04 5.82
C SER A 133 -27.45 8.14 7.13
N ARG A 134 -26.87 8.75 8.17
CA ARG A 134 -27.61 9.18 9.36
C ARG A 134 -27.34 10.66 9.60
N ALA A 135 -28.45 11.41 9.54
CA ALA A 135 -28.61 12.85 9.63
C ALA A 135 -27.92 13.51 10.85
N PRO A 136 -27.65 14.84 10.81
CA PRO A 136 -26.95 15.57 11.86
C PRO A 136 -27.74 15.62 13.17
N ARG A 137 -27.01 15.60 14.30
CA ARG A 137 -27.58 15.95 15.63
C ARG A 137 -28.00 17.43 15.64
N PRO A 138 -29.17 17.77 16.21
CA PRO A 138 -29.60 19.16 16.36
C PRO A 138 -28.76 19.89 17.43
N PRO A 139 -28.60 21.23 17.33
CA PRO A 139 -27.90 22.01 18.35
C PRO A 139 -28.73 22.11 19.64
N PRO A 140 -28.10 22.15 20.83
CA PRO A 140 -28.80 22.52 22.06
C PRO A 140 -29.23 23.99 21.98
N ARG A 141 -30.45 24.26 22.46
CA ARG A 141 -31.11 25.58 22.42
C ARG A 141 -30.45 26.57 23.38
N ASP A 142 -30.21 27.78 22.88
CA ASP A 142 -29.92 28.96 23.71
C ASP A 142 -31.19 29.41 24.45
N SER A 143 -31.09 29.61 25.75
CA SER A 143 -32.07 30.35 26.56
C SER A 143 -31.45 30.76 27.89
N GLY A 144 -31.18 32.06 28.07
CA GLY A 144 -31.00 32.61 29.41
C GLY A 144 -30.08 33.81 29.55
N ALA A 145 -30.37 34.91 28.85
CA ALA A 145 -29.93 36.23 29.29
C ALA A 145 -30.75 36.67 30.52
N THR A 146 -30.10 36.78 31.68
CA THR A 146 -30.43 37.67 32.81
C THR A 146 -29.25 37.50 33.79
N ARG A 147 -28.41 38.48 34.09
CA ARG A 147 -28.65 39.85 34.55
C ARG A 147 -27.32 40.61 34.53
#